data_AF-X0TA90-F1
#
_entry.id   AF-X0TA90-F1
#
_cell.length_a   1.000
_cell.length_b   1.000
_cell.length_c   1.000
_cell.angle_alpha   90.00
_cell.angle_beta   90.00
_cell.angle_gamma   90.00
#
_symmetry.space_group_name_H-M   'P 1'
#
loop_
_entity.id
_entity.type
_entity.pdbx_description
1 polymer ?
#
loop_
_entity_poly.entity_id
_entity_poly.type
_entity_poly.pdbx_seq_one_letter_code
_entity_poly.pdbx_strand_id
1 'polypeptide(L)'
;AWSGIVFVDTLQKMTRETRPYEANPGECDELYEHFLRRCEEVIEGRGNLPALAREARAAFEAVRVDRSRPRPRIGLVGEVFVRCNPFTNNFMVRKIEAHGGEAVLPPFEEWVNYIGWSRKEDARIAGNWKRLLIEKITNFVQGREKRRVLREFQGAVRHFFNEPPSDDVIDLARPYLDPAVRGEPILSMGRCVEYVHDGCDGVMNLHPFNCMPGTIVNALLTKFQKDHDMPVLKVAYDGLEQATEMVRIEAFMHQCRERFEARMRQASGGRTAGALAAARSTT
;
A
#
# COMPACT_ATOMS: atom_id res chain seq x y z
N ALA A 1 -0.88 10.62 -19.05
CA ALA A 1 -1.07 9.26 -18.51
C ALA A 1 -0.38 9.08 -17.16
N TRP A 2 0.96 9.07 -17.10
CA TRP A 2 1.72 8.85 -15.85
C TRP A 2 1.32 9.77 -14.68
N SER A 3 1.27 11.09 -14.91
CA SER A 3 0.84 12.05 -13.89
C SER A 3 -0.56 11.78 -13.33
N GLY A 4 -1.48 11.27 -14.16
CA GLY A 4 -2.84 10.90 -13.75
C GLY A 4 -2.85 9.66 -12.85
N ILE A 5 -2.04 8.65 -13.18
CA ILE A 5 -1.85 7.47 -12.33
C ILE A 5 -1.34 7.89 -10.95
N VAL A 6 -0.27 8.69 -10.90
CA VAL A 6 0.30 9.19 -9.63
C VAL A 6 -0.74 9.99 -8.83
N PHE A 7 -1.55 10.82 -9.49
CA PHE A 7 -2.63 11.57 -8.84
C PHE A 7 -3.66 10.64 -8.21
N VAL A 8 -4.22 9.71 -8.99
CA VAL A 8 -5.27 8.80 -8.53
C VAL A 8 -4.75 7.87 -7.45
N ASP A 9 -3.53 7.34 -7.59
CA ASP A 9 -2.89 6.51 -6.57
C ASP A 9 -2.72 7.26 -5.24
N THR A 10 -2.33 8.55 -5.31
CA THR A 10 -2.20 9.39 -4.11
C THR A 10 -3.56 9.69 -3.49
N LEU A 11 -4.57 9.99 -4.31
CA LEU A 11 -5.95 10.21 -3.86
C LEU A 11 -6.50 8.97 -3.14
N GLN A 12 -6.29 7.77 -3.69
CA GLN A 12 -6.70 6.53 -3.07
C GLN A 12 -5.99 6.27 -1.72
N LYS A 13 -4.70 6.61 -1.60
CA LYS A 13 -3.97 6.54 -0.32
C LYS A 13 -4.60 7.46 0.71
N MET A 14 -4.87 8.71 0.33
CA MET A 14 -5.53 9.68 1.22
C MET A 14 -6.89 9.16 1.68
N THR A 15 -7.74 8.68 0.77
CA THR A 15 -9.03 8.09 1.11
C THR A 15 -8.89 6.97 2.14
N ARG A 16 -7.93 6.05 1.98
CA ARG A 16 -7.75 4.94 2.93
C ARG A 16 -7.19 5.36 4.28
N GLU A 17 -6.42 6.44 4.34
CA GLU A 17 -5.91 6.97 5.62
C GLU A 17 -6.91 7.88 6.35
N THR A 18 -7.87 8.49 5.64
CA THR A 18 -8.87 9.40 6.22
C THR A 18 -10.19 8.71 6.54
N ARG A 19 -10.72 7.91 5.60
CA ARG A 19 -12.05 7.29 5.68
C ARG A 19 -12.28 6.43 6.92
N PRO A 20 -11.32 5.61 7.41
CA PRO A 20 -11.54 4.86 8.64
C PRO A 20 -11.82 5.76 9.85
N TYR A 21 -11.43 7.03 9.80
CA TYR A 21 -11.56 7.97 10.91
C TYR A 21 -12.59 9.07 10.63
N GLU A 22 -13.29 9.07 9.49
CA GLU A 22 -14.23 10.14 9.15
C GLU A 22 -15.41 10.20 10.13
N ALA A 23 -15.81 11.42 10.50
CA ALA A 23 -16.95 11.63 11.40
C ALA A 23 -18.29 11.46 10.67
N ASN A 24 -18.35 11.81 9.38
CA ASN A 24 -19.52 11.67 8.52
C ASN A 24 -19.27 10.52 7.53
N PRO A 25 -19.91 9.35 7.71
CA PRO A 25 -19.70 8.21 6.82
C PRO A 25 -20.03 8.54 5.36
N GLY A 26 -19.12 8.24 4.44
CA GLY A 26 -19.26 8.45 3.01
C GLY A 26 -18.65 9.76 2.49
N GLU A 27 -18.26 10.69 3.36
CA GLU A 27 -17.67 11.99 2.96
C GLU A 27 -16.39 11.79 2.13
N CYS A 28 -15.49 10.89 2.54
CA CYS A 28 -14.28 10.60 1.78
C CYS A 28 -14.55 9.92 0.44
N ASP A 29 -15.66 9.18 0.31
CA ASP A 29 -16.03 8.51 -0.94
C ASP A 29 -16.59 9.51 -1.94
N GLU A 30 -17.43 10.43 -1.50
CA GLU A 30 -17.93 11.53 -2.33
C GLU A 30 -16.79 12.43 -2.82
N LEU A 31 -15.84 12.77 -1.94
CA LEU A 31 -14.64 13.52 -2.32
C LEU A 31 -13.77 12.76 -3.31
N TYR A 32 -13.53 11.47 -3.09
CA TYR A 32 -12.78 10.64 -4.02
C TYR A 32 -13.40 10.65 -5.42
N GLU A 33 -14.70 10.38 -5.52
CA GLU A 33 -15.44 10.36 -6.78
C GLU A 33 -15.46 11.73 -7.46
N HIS A 34 -15.59 12.81 -6.69
CA HIS A 34 -15.52 14.17 -7.20
C HIS A 34 -14.15 14.47 -7.84
N PHE A 35 -13.06 14.20 -7.13
CA PHE A 35 -11.72 14.48 -7.64
C PHE A 35 -11.27 13.51 -8.73
N LEU A 36 -11.79 12.29 -8.76
CA LEU A 36 -11.58 11.35 -9.85
C LEU A 36 -12.16 11.91 -11.17
N ARG A 37 -13.44 12.31 -11.17
CA ARG A 37 -14.07 12.94 -12.35
C ARG A 37 -13.35 14.20 -12.81
N ARG A 38 -12.97 15.07 -11.87
CA ARG A 38 -12.18 16.28 -12.21
C ARG A 38 -10.80 15.95 -12.76
N CYS A 39 -10.17 14.87 -12.31
CA CYS A 39 -8.90 14.41 -12.85
C CYS A 39 -9.05 13.98 -14.31
N GLU A 40 -10.12 13.26 -14.65
CA GLU A 40 -10.44 12.87 -16.03
C GLU A 40 -10.62 14.10 -16.92
N GLU A 41 -11.47 15.05 -16.52
CA GLU A 41 -11.70 16.32 -17.25
C GLU A 41 -10.39 17.10 -17.48
N VAL A 42 -9.54 17.18 -16.45
CA VAL A 42 -8.24 17.86 -16.53
C VAL A 42 -7.29 17.13 -17.48
N ILE A 43 -7.28 15.80 -17.50
CA ILE A 43 -6.42 15.02 -18.40
C ILE A 43 -6.88 15.17 -19.85
N GLU A 44 -8.19 15.08 -20.11
CA GLU A 44 -8.77 15.25 -21.45
C GLU A 44 -8.56 16.66 -21.99
N GLY A 45 -8.78 17.68 -21.14
CA GLY A 45 -8.59 19.09 -21.48
C GLY A 45 -7.13 19.57 -21.45
N ARG A 46 -6.16 18.71 -21.14
CA ARG A 46 -4.73 19.08 -20.92
C ARG A 46 -4.53 20.20 -19.88
N GLY A 47 -5.35 20.20 -18.84
CA GLY A 47 -5.33 21.16 -17.74
C GLY A 47 -4.17 20.96 -16.74
N ASN A 48 -4.22 21.72 -15.65
CA ASN A 48 -3.16 21.77 -14.64
C ASN A 48 -3.42 20.79 -13.47
N LEU A 49 -2.94 19.56 -13.63
CA LEU A 49 -3.11 18.51 -12.62
C LEU A 49 -2.48 18.86 -11.23
N PRO A 50 -1.30 19.50 -11.14
CA PRO A 50 -0.79 20.01 -9.86
C PRO A 50 -1.75 20.98 -9.13
N ALA A 51 -2.47 21.85 -9.85
CA ALA A 51 -3.45 22.73 -9.20
C ALA A 51 -4.60 21.91 -8.59
N LEU A 52 -5.11 20.93 -9.33
CA LEU A 52 -6.12 20.00 -8.83
C LEU A 52 -5.63 19.20 -7.63
N ALA A 53 -4.35 18.79 -7.61
CA ALA A 53 -3.74 18.05 -6.50
C ALA A 53 -3.76 18.87 -5.20
N ARG A 54 -3.47 20.17 -5.30
CA ARG A 54 -3.55 21.08 -4.16
C ARG A 54 -4.98 21.23 -3.64
N GLU A 55 -5.95 21.35 -4.54
CA GLU A 55 -7.38 21.42 -4.17
C GLU A 55 -7.85 20.13 -3.51
N ALA A 56 -7.50 18.97 -4.07
CA ALA A 56 -7.81 17.66 -3.50
C ALA A 56 -7.23 17.52 -2.10
N ARG A 57 -5.95 17.86 -1.93
CA ARG A 57 -5.32 17.87 -0.61
C ARG A 57 -6.08 18.71 0.40
N ALA A 58 -6.38 19.97 0.07
CA ALA A 58 -7.06 20.88 0.97
C ALA A 58 -8.46 20.37 1.36
N ALA A 59 -9.18 19.76 0.41
CA ALA A 59 -10.50 19.19 0.67
C ALA A 59 -10.43 17.99 1.64
N PHE A 60 -9.48 17.07 1.44
CA PHE A 60 -9.29 15.92 2.36
C PHE A 60 -8.76 16.34 3.74
N GLU A 61 -7.92 17.37 3.82
CA GLU A 61 -7.45 17.92 5.10
C GLU A 61 -8.58 18.60 5.90
N ALA A 62 -9.62 19.09 5.22
CA ALA A 62 -10.79 19.69 5.84
C ALA A 62 -11.80 18.65 6.38
N VAL A 63 -11.69 17.37 5.99
CA VAL A 63 -12.57 16.30 6.48
C VAL A 63 -12.42 16.16 7.99
N ARG A 64 -13.54 16.19 8.70
CA ARG A 64 -13.55 15.99 10.15
C ARG A 64 -13.23 14.52 10.47
N VAL A 65 -12.10 14.28 11.12
CA VAL A 65 -11.67 12.93 11.51
C VAL A 65 -11.54 12.76 13.03
N ASP A 66 -12.01 11.64 13.56
CA ASP A 66 -11.77 11.20 14.93
C ASP A 66 -10.63 10.18 14.98
N ARG A 67 -9.43 10.64 15.33
CA ARG A 67 -8.24 9.81 15.53
C ARG A 67 -7.96 9.50 17.01
N SER A 68 -8.93 9.70 17.91
CA SER A 68 -8.78 9.39 19.33
C SER A 68 -8.52 7.91 19.60
N ARG A 69 -9.02 7.03 18.72
CA ARG A 69 -8.80 5.58 18.75
C ARG A 69 -7.97 5.17 17.54
N PRO A 70 -6.66 4.87 17.73
CA PRO A 70 -5.83 4.38 16.64
C PRO A 70 -6.27 2.97 16.23
N ARG A 71 -6.09 2.65 14.94
CA ARG A 71 -6.54 1.39 14.34
C ARG A 71 -5.34 0.50 13.94
N PRO A 72 -5.47 -0.84 14.01
CA PRO A 72 -4.47 -1.73 13.44
C PRO A 72 -4.36 -1.53 11.93
N ARG A 73 -3.13 -1.54 11.41
CA ARG A 73 -2.88 -1.36 9.97
C ARG A 73 -2.65 -2.70 9.29
N ILE A 74 -3.38 -2.93 8.21
CA ILE A 74 -3.37 -4.20 7.48
C ILE A 74 -2.78 -3.97 6.08
N GLY A 75 -1.65 -4.59 5.80
CA GLY A 75 -1.03 -4.56 4.48
C GLY A 75 -1.70 -5.54 3.52
N LEU A 76 -2.05 -5.11 2.31
CA LEU A 76 -2.58 -5.99 1.27
C LEU A 76 -1.54 -6.23 0.19
N VAL A 77 -1.21 -7.49 -0.05
CA VAL A 77 -0.34 -7.95 -1.13
C VAL A 77 -1.12 -8.87 -2.08
N GLY A 78 -0.47 -9.26 -3.18
CA GLY A 78 -1.01 -10.19 -4.15
C GLY A 78 -1.09 -9.60 -5.54
N GLU A 79 -1.94 -10.19 -6.37
CA GLU A 79 -2.00 -9.88 -7.80
C GLU A 79 -2.62 -8.50 -8.04
N VAL A 80 -2.04 -7.73 -8.96
CA VAL A 80 -2.34 -6.30 -9.15
C VAL A 80 -3.80 -6.05 -9.51
N PHE A 81 -4.40 -6.85 -10.40
CA PHE A 81 -5.79 -6.69 -10.80
C PHE A 81 -6.75 -6.98 -9.64
N VAL A 82 -6.58 -8.12 -8.94
CA VAL A 82 -7.41 -8.47 -7.78
C VAL A 82 -7.25 -7.47 -6.64
N ARG A 83 -6.02 -7.02 -6.39
CA ARG A 83 -5.71 -6.07 -5.31
C ARG A 83 -6.28 -4.68 -5.57
N CYS A 84 -6.15 -4.18 -6.81
CA CYS A 84 -6.52 -2.80 -7.14
C CYS A 84 -8.00 -2.63 -7.55
N ASN A 85 -8.71 -3.71 -7.88
CA ASN A 85 -10.13 -3.65 -8.22
C ASN A 85 -11.01 -4.11 -7.05
N PRO A 86 -11.77 -3.20 -6.39
CA PRO A 86 -12.60 -3.53 -5.23
C PRO A 86 -13.65 -4.61 -5.51
N PHE A 87 -14.22 -4.64 -6.71
CA PHE A 87 -15.24 -5.63 -7.07
C PHE A 87 -14.67 -7.06 -7.06
N THR A 88 -13.45 -7.22 -7.57
CA THR A 88 -12.81 -8.54 -7.74
C THR A 88 -12.36 -9.18 -6.42
N ASN A 89 -12.23 -8.38 -5.37
CA ASN A 89 -11.83 -8.84 -4.03
C ASN A 89 -12.96 -8.75 -3.00
N ASN A 90 -14.22 -8.70 -3.45
CA ASN A 90 -15.41 -8.56 -2.60
C ASN A 90 -15.29 -7.37 -1.62
N PHE A 91 -14.73 -6.25 -2.08
CA PHE A 91 -14.54 -5.01 -1.34
C PHE A 91 -13.72 -5.20 -0.04
N MET A 92 -12.63 -5.97 -0.10
CA MET A 92 -11.81 -6.34 1.06
C MET A 92 -11.37 -5.14 1.92
N VAL A 93 -11.02 -4.01 1.29
CA VAL A 93 -10.67 -2.78 2.01
C VAL A 93 -11.82 -2.32 2.92
N ARG A 94 -13.06 -2.37 2.44
CA ARG A 94 -14.24 -1.99 3.24
C ARG A 94 -14.49 -2.99 4.37
N LYS A 95 -14.28 -4.27 4.11
CA LYS A 95 -14.38 -5.32 5.14
C LYS A 95 -13.37 -5.06 6.27
N ILE A 96 -12.12 -4.74 5.95
CA ILE A 96 -11.10 -4.35 6.95
C ILE A 96 -11.53 -3.13 7.76
N GLU A 97 -12.02 -2.09 7.08
CA GLU A 97 -12.46 -0.84 7.72
C GLU A 97 -13.65 -1.06 8.66
N ALA A 98 -14.62 -1.89 8.25
CA ALA A 98 -15.78 -2.27 9.05
C ALA A 98 -15.38 -3.02 10.34
N HIS A 99 -14.28 -3.79 10.30
CA HIS A 99 -13.70 -4.44 11.48
C HIS A 99 -12.70 -3.56 12.24
N GLY A 100 -12.70 -2.25 11.97
CA GLY A 100 -11.92 -1.26 12.71
C GLY A 100 -10.44 -1.22 12.33
N GLY A 101 -10.06 -1.72 11.16
CA GLY A 101 -8.71 -1.63 10.62
C GLY A 101 -8.51 -0.44 9.68
N GLU A 102 -7.26 -0.22 9.31
CA GLU A 102 -6.82 0.70 8.26
C GLU A 102 -6.06 -0.11 7.20
N ALA A 103 -6.51 -0.08 5.94
CA ALA A 103 -5.91 -0.88 4.87
C ALA A 103 -4.80 -0.12 4.15
N VAL A 104 -3.64 -0.74 4.01
CA VAL A 104 -2.48 -0.22 3.27
C VAL A 104 -2.28 -1.08 2.03
N LEU A 105 -2.26 -0.46 0.85
CA LEU A 105 -2.09 -1.14 -0.43
C LEU A 105 -0.96 -0.47 -1.21
N PRO A 106 -0.15 -1.24 -1.96
CA PRO A 106 0.74 -0.68 -2.94
C PRO A 106 -0.09 -0.07 -4.08
N PRO A 107 0.27 1.14 -4.54
CA PRO A 107 -0.41 1.80 -5.64
C PRO A 107 -0.17 1.07 -6.97
N PHE A 108 -0.93 1.43 -8.01
CA PHE A 108 -0.67 0.91 -9.35
C PHE A 108 0.71 1.35 -9.89
N GLU A 109 1.19 2.51 -9.44
CA GLU A 109 2.55 3.01 -9.68
C GLU A 109 3.64 1.95 -9.45
N GLU A 110 3.51 1.13 -8.40
CA GLU A 110 4.45 0.05 -8.08
C GLU A 110 4.65 -0.90 -9.27
N TRP A 111 3.55 -1.34 -9.87
CA TRP A 111 3.56 -2.31 -10.95
C TRP A 111 4.20 -1.71 -12.22
N VAL A 112 3.90 -0.45 -12.51
CA VAL A 112 4.50 0.26 -13.65
C VAL A 112 6.01 0.43 -13.45
N ASN A 113 6.45 0.79 -12.23
CA ASN A 113 7.86 0.88 -11.88
C ASN A 113 8.56 -0.48 -12.03
N TYR A 114 7.90 -1.57 -11.60
CA TYR A 114 8.41 -2.93 -11.74
C TYR A 114 8.56 -3.36 -13.21
N ILE A 115 7.59 -3.04 -14.07
CA ILE A 115 7.72 -3.30 -15.52
C ILE A 115 8.91 -2.53 -16.08
N GLY A 116 9.11 -1.28 -15.67
CA GLY A 116 10.30 -0.49 -16.01
C GLY A 116 11.60 -1.17 -15.58
N TRP A 117 11.64 -1.68 -14.35
CA TRP A 117 12.76 -2.44 -13.80
C TRP A 117 13.03 -3.74 -14.60
N SER A 118 12.00 -4.53 -14.88
CA SER A 118 12.11 -5.79 -15.62
C SER A 118 12.64 -5.57 -17.05
N ARG A 119 12.15 -4.53 -17.75
CA ARG A 119 12.66 -4.16 -19.08
C ARG A 119 14.12 -3.69 -19.05
N LYS A 120 14.52 -2.98 -17.99
CA LYS A 120 15.91 -2.57 -17.80
C LYS A 120 16.80 -3.79 -17.57
N GLU A 121 16.34 -4.77 -16.80
CA GLU A 121 17.08 -6.00 -16.55
C GLU A 121 17.22 -6.84 -17.83
N ASP A 122 16.16 -6.99 -18.62
CA ASP A 122 16.21 -7.65 -19.92
C ASP A 122 17.18 -6.98 -20.89
N ALA A 123 17.16 -5.65 -20.95
CA ALA A 123 18.08 -4.90 -21.78
C ALA A 123 19.54 -5.05 -21.32
N ARG A 124 19.77 -5.20 -20.01
CA ARG A 124 21.10 -5.45 -19.43
C ARG A 124 21.61 -6.83 -19.80
N ILE A 125 20.80 -7.87 -19.63
CA ILE A 125 21.13 -9.25 -19.99
C ILE A 125 21.41 -9.37 -21.48
N ALA A 126 20.60 -8.72 -22.33
CA ALA A 126 20.77 -8.73 -23.78
C ALA A 126 21.92 -7.83 -24.29
N GLY A 127 22.62 -7.09 -23.42
CA GLY A 127 23.67 -6.15 -23.82
C GLY A 127 23.18 -4.96 -24.66
N ASN A 128 21.88 -4.64 -24.64
CA ASN A 128 21.27 -3.63 -25.49
C ASN A 128 21.34 -2.22 -24.86
N TRP A 129 22.47 -1.56 -25.06
CA TRP A 129 22.73 -0.22 -24.52
C TRP A 129 21.73 0.86 -25.00
N LYS A 130 21.23 0.75 -26.24
CA LYS A 130 20.23 1.70 -26.77
C LYS A 130 18.94 1.63 -25.97
N ARG A 131 18.49 0.42 -25.66
CA ARG A 131 17.29 0.21 -24.85
C ARG A 131 17.50 0.71 -23.42
N LEU A 132 18.65 0.44 -22.82
CA LEU A 132 19.00 0.97 -21.49
C LEU A 132 18.95 2.50 -21.43
N LEU A 133 19.42 3.19 -22.48
CA LEU A 133 19.36 4.65 -22.57
C LEU A 133 17.91 5.16 -22.63
N ILE A 134 17.06 4.53 -23.44
CA ILE A 134 15.63 4.88 -23.55
C ILE A 134 14.92 4.69 -22.20
N GLU A 135 15.15 3.58 -21.51
CA GLU A 135 14.56 3.34 -20.18
C GLU A 135 15.06 4.37 -19.16
N LYS A 136 16.35 4.74 -19.19
CA LYS A 136 16.90 5.78 -18.32
C LYS A 136 16.25 7.15 -18.56
N ILE A 137 16.02 7.52 -19.82
CA ILE A 137 15.33 8.76 -20.18
C ILE A 137 13.87 8.70 -19.71
N THR A 138 13.17 7.59 -19.92
CA THR A 138 11.76 7.52 -19.54
C THR A 138 11.58 7.54 -18.02
N ASN A 139 12.46 6.88 -17.27
CA ASN A 139 12.48 6.97 -15.80
C ASN A 139 12.77 8.39 -15.31
N PHE A 140 13.64 9.13 -16.00
CA PHE A 140 13.90 10.52 -15.67
C PHE A 140 12.66 11.41 -15.88
N VAL A 141 11.97 11.25 -17.02
CA VAL A 141 10.74 12.01 -17.32
C VAL A 141 9.63 11.66 -16.34
N GLN A 142 9.36 10.36 -16.12
CA GLN A 142 8.38 9.89 -15.14
C GLN A 142 8.68 10.40 -13.73
N GLY A 143 9.95 10.36 -13.30
CA GLY A 143 10.36 10.88 -12.01
C GLY A 143 10.22 12.41 -11.88
N ARG A 144 10.35 13.17 -12.97
CA ARG A 144 10.11 14.63 -12.96
C ARG A 144 8.62 14.94 -12.88
N GLU A 145 7.81 14.26 -13.67
CA GLU A 145 6.35 14.42 -13.67
C GLU A 145 5.73 14.00 -12.33
N LYS A 146 6.13 12.84 -11.80
CA LYS A 146 5.74 12.37 -10.46
C LYS A 146 6.00 13.44 -9.41
N ARG A 147 7.23 13.96 -9.37
CA ARG A 147 7.63 15.01 -8.40
C ARG A 147 6.78 16.27 -8.53
N ARG A 148 6.37 16.66 -9.74
CA ARG A 148 5.54 17.85 -9.96
C ARG A 148 4.15 17.72 -9.34
N VAL A 149 3.52 16.54 -9.46
CA VAL A 149 2.19 16.28 -8.89
C VAL A 149 2.29 15.99 -7.39
N LEU A 150 3.19 15.07 -7.01
CA LEU A 150 3.33 14.61 -5.63
C LEU A 150 3.75 15.73 -4.68
N ARG A 151 4.48 16.75 -5.16
CA ARG A 151 4.84 17.92 -4.35
C ARG A 151 3.61 18.64 -3.78
N GLU A 152 2.50 18.66 -4.49
CA GLU A 152 1.28 19.35 -4.03
C GLU A 152 0.56 18.55 -2.93
N PHE A 153 0.76 17.23 -2.88
CA PHE A 153 0.25 16.32 -1.86
C PHE A 153 1.16 16.15 -0.62
N GLN A 154 2.23 16.95 -0.51
CA GLN A 154 3.21 16.81 0.58
C GLN A 154 2.56 16.89 1.97
N GLY A 155 2.76 15.85 2.78
CA GLY A 155 2.20 15.75 4.13
C GLY A 155 0.76 15.24 4.20
N ALA A 156 0.11 14.97 3.06
CA ALA A 156 -1.26 14.46 3.02
C ALA A 156 -1.39 12.96 3.31
N VAL A 157 -0.31 12.20 3.09
CA VAL A 157 -0.24 10.75 3.33
C VAL A 157 0.89 10.48 4.31
N ARG A 158 0.62 9.66 5.32
CA ARG A 158 1.56 9.34 6.41
C ARG A 158 2.52 8.23 6.03
N HIS A 159 2.01 7.18 5.39
CA HIS A 159 2.78 5.97 5.09
C HIS A 159 2.93 5.78 3.58
N PHE A 160 4.10 5.31 3.16
CA PHE A 160 4.39 5.05 1.75
C PHE A 160 4.06 6.23 0.82
N PHE A 161 4.28 7.48 1.27
CA PHE A 161 3.97 8.66 0.47
C PHE A 161 4.72 8.67 -0.86
N ASN A 162 6.01 8.33 -0.83
CA ASN A 162 6.78 8.06 -2.03
C ASN A 162 7.05 6.56 -2.13
N GLU A 163 6.70 5.97 -3.27
CA GLU A 163 7.05 4.58 -3.55
C GLU A 163 8.57 4.39 -3.62
N PRO A 164 9.10 3.37 -2.92
CA PRO A 164 10.50 3.03 -3.02
C PRO A 164 10.85 2.52 -4.42
N PRO A 165 12.12 2.64 -4.83
CA PRO A 165 12.62 1.98 -6.03
C PRO A 165 12.31 0.48 -6.01
N SER A 166 12.00 -0.09 -7.18
CA SER A 166 11.73 -1.53 -7.30
C SER A 166 12.92 -2.39 -6.86
N ASP A 167 14.16 -1.90 -7.02
CA ASP A 167 15.37 -2.58 -6.55
C ASP A 167 15.32 -2.83 -5.02
N ASP A 168 14.92 -1.83 -4.23
CA ASP A 168 14.85 -1.93 -2.76
C ASP A 168 13.78 -2.96 -2.34
N VAL A 169 12.61 -2.94 -2.99
CA VAL A 169 11.52 -3.90 -2.72
C VAL A 169 11.95 -5.32 -3.06
N ILE A 170 12.65 -5.51 -4.18
CA ILE A 170 13.16 -6.81 -4.62
C ILE A 170 14.25 -7.31 -3.67
N ASP A 171 15.13 -6.43 -3.21
CA ASP A 171 16.19 -6.79 -2.28
C ASP A 171 15.64 -7.27 -0.93
N LEU A 172 14.55 -6.66 -0.44
CA LEU A 172 13.83 -7.13 0.76
C LEU A 172 13.19 -8.51 0.57
N ALA A 173 12.83 -8.88 -0.65
CA ALA A 173 12.19 -10.16 -0.96
C ALA A 173 13.20 -11.33 -1.10
N ARG A 174 14.49 -11.04 -1.32
CA ARG A 174 15.54 -12.05 -1.56
C ARG A 174 15.63 -13.18 -0.53
N PRO A 175 15.40 -12.96 0.78
CA PRO A 175 15.43 -14.06 1.76
C PRO A 175 14.34 -15.12 1.52
N TYR A 176 13.29 -14.78 0.74
CA TYR A 176 12.15 -15.64 0.47
C TYR A 176 12.11 -16.15 -0.96
N LEU A 177 12.54 -15.35 -1.94
CA LEU A 177 12.41 -15.67 -3.35
C LEU A 177 13.56 -15.07 -4.17
N ASP A 178 14.11 -15.88 -5.07
CA ASP A 178 15.13 -15.40 -6.01
C ASP A 178 14.49 -14.44 -7.04
N PRO A 179 15.08 -13.26 -7.32
CA PRO A 179 14.56 -12.31 -8.32
C PRO A 179 14.45 -12.86 -9.76
N ALA A 180 15.10 -14.00 -10.06
CA ALA A 180 14.88 -14.74 -11.29
C ALA A 180 13.40 -15.19 -11.44
N VAL A 181 12.69 -15.39 -10.32
CA VAL A 181 11.24 -15.57 -10.30
C VAL A 181 10.57 -14.21 -10.40
N ARG A 182 10.34 -13.79 -11.63
CA ARG A 182 9.72 -12.50 -11.98
C ARG A 182 8.21 -12.48 -11.75
N GLY A 183 7.63 -11.30 -11.86
CA GLY A 183 6.21 -11.01 -11.68
C GLY A 183 5.88 -10.48 -10.29
N GLU A 184 4.64 -10.66 -9.89
CA GLU A 184 4.06 -10.24 -8.63
C GLU A 184 4.61 -10.98 -7.39
N PRO A 185 5.13 -12.23 -7.45
CA PRO A 185 5.57 -12.91 -6.24
C PRO A 185 6.71 -12.21 -5.51
N ILE A 186 7.72 -11.72 -6.24
CA ILE A 186 8.86 -11.03 -5.65
C ILE A 186 8.42 -9.69 -5.04
N LEU A 187 7.54 -8.95 -5.71
CA LEU A 187 6.96 -7.70 -5.18
C LEU A 187 6.13 -7.95 -3.92
N SER A 188 5.29 -8.99 -3.94
CA SER A 188 4.42 -9.33 -2.80
C SER A 188 5.24 -9.67 -1.57
N MET A 189 6.31 -10.47 -1.71
CA MET A 189 7.18 -10.79 -0.58
C MET A 189 7.98 -9.58 -0.09
N GLY A 190 8.47 -8.73 -1.00
CA GLY A 190 9.15 -7.48 -0.63
C GLY A 190 8.24 -6.56 0.19
N ARG A 191 7.00 -6.38 -0.27
CA ARG A 191 5.99 -5.59 0.44
C ARG A 191 5.60 -6.15 1.79
N CYS A 192 5.52 -7.48 1.91
CA CYS A 192 5.29 -8.11 3.22
C CYS A 192 6.35 -7.65 4.23
N VAL A 193 7.63 -7.67 3.84
CA VAL A 193 8.74 -7.23 4.70
C VAL A 193 8.68 -5.73 4.97
N GLU A 194 8.38 -4.91 3.97
CA GLU A 194 8.17 -3.46 4.17
C GLU A 194 7.05 -3.16 5.16
N TYR A 195 5.94 -3.91 5.12
CA TYR A 195 4.85 -3.76 6.07
C TYR A 195 5.25 -4.11 7.49
N VAL A 196 6.15 -5.07 7.69
CA VAL A 196 6.74 -5.31 9.02
C VAL A 196 7.53 -4.08 9.48
N HIS A 197 8.38 -3.53 8.61
CA HIS A 197 9.24 -2.39 8.93
C HIS A 197 8.45 -1.10 9.19
N ASP A 198 7.38 -0.85 8.43
CA ASP A 198 6.49 0.29 8.63
C ASP A 198 5.55 0.10 9.83
N GLY A 199 5.48 -1.11 10.40
CA GLY A 199 4.74 -1.42 11.62
C GLY A 199 3.25 -1.70 11.36
N CYS A 200 2.92 -2.37 10.26
CA CYS A 200 1.62 -3.00 10.07
C CYS A 200 1.43 -4.14 11.08
N ASP A 201 0.18 -4.44 11.40
CA ASP A 201 -0.21 -5.40 12.43
C ASP A 201 -0.73 -6.73 11.82
N GLY A 202 -0.85 -6.78 10.49
CA GLY A 202 -1.15 -8.00 9.74
C GLY A 202 -0.99 -7.80 8.24
N VAL A 203 -0.93 -8.91 7.50
CA VAL A 203 -0.87 -8.91 6.03
C VAL A 203 -1.95 -9.82 5.46
N MET A 204 -2.64 -9.38 4.40
CA MET A 204 -3.49 -10.26 3.61
C MET A 204 -2.95 -10.42 2.19
N ASN A 205 -2.97 -11.64 1.67
CA ASN A 205 -2.64 -11.94 0.29
C ASN A 205 -3.91 -12.21 -0.51
N LEU A 206 -4.17 -11.37 -1.52
CA LEU A 206 -5.34 -11.45 -2.39
C LEU A 206 -4.90 -11.93 -3.77
N HIS A 207 -5.40 -13.09 -4.21
CA HIS A 207 -5.03 -13.63 -5.51
C HIS A 207 -6.17 -14.39 -6.19
N PRO A 208 -6.17 -14.53 -7.53
CA PRO A 208 -7.11 -15.41 -8.20
C PRO A 208 -6.89 -16.87 -7.80
N PHE A 209 -7.97 -17.65 -7.75
CA PHE A 209 -7.90 -19.09 -7.59
C PHE A 209 -7.07 -19.73 -8.71
N ASN A 210 -6.24 -20.72 -8.38
CA ASN A 210 -5.28 -21.38 -9.29
C ASN A 210 -4.22 -20.48 -9.95
N CYS A 211 -4.04 -19.23 -9.51
CA CYS A 211 -2.93 -18.40 -9.96
C CYS A 211 -1.59 -18.96 -9.45
N MET A 212 -0.74 -19.47 -10.34
CA MET A 212 0.58 -20.03 -9.99
C MET A 212 1.46 -19.04 -9.19
N PRO A 213 1.62 -17.75 -9.61
CA PRO A 213 2.24 -16.72 -8.78
C PRO A 213 1.66 -16.61 -7.37
N GLY A 214 0.32 -16.57 -7.24
CA GLY A 214 -0.37 -16.49 -5.95
C GLY A 214 -0.09 -17.70 -5.06
N THR A 215 0.00 -18.90 -5.64
CA THR A 215 0.36 -20.13 -4.91
C THR A 215 1.80 -20.09 -4.38
N ILE A 216 2.75 -19.55 -5.15
CA ILE A 216 4.14 -19.35 -4.69
C ILE A 216 4.15 -18.44 -3.46
N VAL A 217 3.49 -17.27 -3.55
CA VAL A 217 3.39 -16.32 -2.42
C VAL A 217 2.74 -16.99 -1.21
N ASN A 218 1.64 -17.74 -1.39
CA ASN A 218 1.00 -18.46 -0.29
C ASN A 218 1.91 -19.46 0.41
N ALA A 219 2.77 -20.17 -0.33
CA ALA A 219 3.73 -21.08 0.25
C ALA A 219 4.77 -20.30 1.09
N LEU A 220 5.34 -19.24 0.53
CA LEU A 220 6.37 -18.40 1.17
C LEU A 220 5.85 -17.65 2.40
N LEU A 221 4.59 -17.22 2.38
CA LEU A 221 3.95 -16.54 3.50
C LEU A 221 3.95 -17.37 4.78
N THR A 222 4.00 -18.70 4.69
CA THR A 222 4.11 -19.59 5.86
C THR A 222 5.46 -19.43 6.57
N LYS A 223 6.54 -19.22 5.81
CA LYS A 223 7.86 -18.92 6.37
C LYS A 223 7.90 -17.49 6.91
N PHE A 224 7.44 -16.51 6.13
CA PHE A 224 7.36 -15.11 6.54
C PHE A 224 6.58 -14.91 7.85
N GLN A 225 5.43 -15.58 8.00
CA GLN A 225 4.63 -15.54 9.22
C GLN A 225 5.44 -16.00 10.45
N LYS A 226 6.28 -17.03 10.30
CA LYS A 226 7.15 -17.52 11.38
C LYS A 226 8.32 -16.57 11.67
N ASP A 227 8.94 -16.03 10.62
CA ASP A 227 10.12 -15.18 10.74
C ASP A 227 9.79 -13.83 11.42
N HIS A 228 8.56 -13.32 11.26
CA HIS A 228 8.15 -12.00 11.75
C HIS A 228 7.03 -12.00 12.81
N ASP A 229 6.55 -13.19 13.19
CA ASP A 229 5.39 -13.36 14.10
C ASP A 229 4.18 -12.50 13.65
N MET A 230 3.93 -12.48 12.34
CA MET A 230 2.95 -11.59 11.72
C MET A 230 1.67 -12.37 11.37
N PRO A 231 0.48 -11.94 11.80
CA PRO A 231 -0.78 -12.51 11.31
C PRO A 231 -0.87 -12.40 9.79
N VAL A 232 -1.18 -13.51 9.12
CA VAL A 232 -1.37 -13.57 7.67
C VAL A 232 -2.71 -14.21 7.31
N LEU A 233 -3.49 -13.54 6.44
CA LEU A 233 -4.69 -14.12 5.83
C LEU A 233 -4.47 -14.33 4.32
N LYS A 234 -4.76 -15.54 3.84
CA LYS A 234 -4.65 -15.89 2.42
C LYS A 234 -6.05 -15.99 1.84
N VAL A 235 -6.39 -15.16 0.87
CA VAL A 235 -7.72 -15.13 0.25
C VAL A 235 -7.59 -15.36 -1.24
N ALA A 236 -8.22 -16.45 -1.71
CA ALA A 236 -8.30 -16.80 -3.11
C ALA A 236 -9.69 -16.42 -3.64
N TYR A 237 -9.75 -15.71 -4.76
CA TYR A 237 -11.00 -15.30 -5.39
C TYR A 237 -11.24 -16.09 -6.68
N ASP A 238 -12.44 -16.65 -6.81
CA ASP A 238 -12.92 -17.39 -7.98
C ASP A 238 -14.18 -16.73 -8.61
N GLY A 239 -14.59 -15.57 -8.09
CA GLY A 239 -15.79 -14.85 -8.51
C GLY A 239 -17.06 -15.21 -7.72
N LEU A 240 -16.98 -16.12 -6.74
CA LEU A 240 -18.06 -16.44 -5.82
C LEU A 240 -17.77 -15.85 -4.43
N GLU A 241 -18.78 -15.29 -3.78
CA GLU A 241 -18.64 -14.90 -2.38
C GLU A 241 -18.73 -16.14 -1.49
N GLN A 242 -17.66 -16.40 -0.75
CA GLN A 242 -17.58 -17.57 0.12
C GLN A 242 -18.25 -17.24 1.46
N ALA A 243 -19.21 -18.07 1.88
CA ALA A 243 -19.94 -17.87 3.14
C ALA A 243 -19.04 -17.81 4.39
N THR A 244 -17.85 -18.40 4.33
CA THR A 244 -16.89 -18.43 5.44
C THR A 244 -15.86 -17.29 5.40
N GLU A 245 -15.86 -16.47 4.35
CA GLU A 245 -14.88 -15.38 4.17
C GLU A 245 -14.92 -14.40 5.35
N MET A 246 -16.11 -13.95 5.73
CA MET A 246 -16.30 -12.98 6.82
C MET A 246 -15.80 -13.49 8.17
N VAL A 247 -16.08 -14.75 8.51
CA VAL A 247 -15.61 -15.35 9.78
C VAL A 247 -14.09 -15.40 9.84
N ARG A 248 -13.43 -15.70 8.70
CA ARG A 248 -11.97 -15.71 8.60
C ARG A 248 -11.38 -14.31 8.71
N ILE A 249 -12.01 -13.31 8.11
CA ILE A 249 -11.61 -11.90 8.23
C ILE A 249 -11.75 -11.44 9.68
N GLU A 250 -12.87 -11.73 10.34
CA GLU A 250 -13.11 -11.37 11.73
C GLU A 250 -12.04 -11.97 12.67
N ALA A 251 -11.77 -13.26 12.53
CA ALA A 251 -10.73 -13.95 13.31
C ALA A 251 -9.33 -13.38 13.05
N PHE A 252 -9.02 -13.01 11.80
CA PHE A 252 -7.76 -12.37 11.44
C PHE A 252 -7.65 -10.96 12.05
N MET A 253 -8.71 -10.16 11.98
CA MET A 253 -8.74 -8.82 12.51
C MET A 253 -8.63 -8.80 14.05
N HIS A 254 -9.17 -9.82 14.72
CA HIS A 254 -8.95 -10.04 16.15
C HIS A 254 -7.45 -10.21 16.47
N GLN A 255 -6.76 -11.13 15.78
CA GLN A 255 -5.32 -11.36 15.98
C GLN A 255 -4.48 -10.10 15.71
N CYS A 256 -4.82 -9.34 14.67
CA CYS A 256 -4.14 -8.09 14.35
C CYS A 256 -4.34 -7.03 15.44
N ARG A 257 -5.55 -6.98 16.03
CA ARG A 257 -5.85 -6.07 17.14
C ARG A 257 -5.07 -6.42 18.40
N GLU A 258 -4.96 -7.69 18.75
CA GLU A 258 -4.16 -8.14 19.89
C GLU A 258 -2.68 -7.76 19.73
N ARG A 259 -2.11 -8.00 18.53
CA ARG A 259 -0.74 -7.60 18.19
C ARG A 259 -0.56 -6.08 18.27
N PHE A 260 -1.51 -5.32 17.71
CA PHE A 260 -1.51 -3.87 17.75
C PHE A 260 -1.51 -3.33 19.19
N GLU A 261 -2.40 -3.84 20.04
CA GLU A 261 -2.48 -3.44 21.44
C GLU A 261 -1.21 -3.81 22.22
N ALA A 262 -0.64 -4.98 21.98
CA ALA A 262 0.63 -5.38 22.60
C ALA A 262 1.76 -4.42 22.22
N ARG A 263 1.87 -4.04 20.94
CA ARG A 263 2.84 -3.05 20.45
C ARG A 263 2.61 -1.67 21.09
N MET A 264 1.36 -1.22 21.20
CA MET A 264 1.02 0.05 21.83
C MET A 264 1.34 0.07 23.34
N ARG A 265 1.11 -1.04 24.06
CA ARG A 265 1.50 -1.19 25.47
C ARG A 265 3.02 -1.13 25.67
N GLN A 266 3.80 -1.73 24.78
CA GLN A 266 5.26 -1.64 24.83
C GLN A 266 5.76 -0.22 24.56
N ALA A 267 5.16 0.48 23.58
CA ALA A 267 5.52 1.85 23.23
C ALA A 267 5.17 2.88 24.33
N SER A 268 4.14 2.64 25.15
CA SER A 268 3.79 3.49 26.29
C SER A 268 4.66 3.19 27.52
N GLY A 269 4.96 1.92 27.80
CA GLY A 269 5.85 1.50 28.90
C GLY A 269 7.31 1.93 28.71
N GLY A 270 7.82 1.91 27.46
CA GLY A 270 9.18 2.39 27.16
C GLY A 270 9.35 3.90 27.34
N ARG A 271 8.31 4.69 27.11
CA ARG A 271 8.32 6.15 27.34
C ARG A 271 8.33 6.51 28.81
N THR A 272 7.64 5.74 29.66
CA THR A 272 7.66 5.95 31.12
C THR A 272 9.00 5.56 31.72
N ALA A 273 9.60 4.45 31.28
CA ALA A 273 10.94 4.05 31.71
C ALA A 273 12.04 5.04 31.27
N GLY A 274 11.98 5.54 30.03
CA GLY A 274 12.92 6.55 29.53
C GLY A 274 12.80 7.90 30.23
N ALA A 275 11.58 8.34 30.56
CA ALA A 275 11.36 9.56 31.34
C ALA A 275 11.88 9.44 32.79
N LEU A 276 11.69 8.28 33.44
CA LEU A 276 12.25 8.02 34.77
C LEU A 276 13.79 7.92 34.76
N ALA A 277 14.38 7.37 33.70
CA ALA A 277 15.84 7.29 33.57
C ALA A 277 16.47 8.67 33.34
N ALA A 278 15.86 9.53 32.51
CA ALA A 278 16.32 10.89 32.27
C ALA A 278 16.19 11.80 33.51
N ALA A 279 15.15 11.61 34.32
CA ALA A 279 14.97 12.31 35.59
C ALA A 279 16.02 11.90 36.65
N ARG A 280 16.55 10.67 36.58
CA ARG A 280 17.60 10.17 37.49
C ARG A 280 19.03 10.52 37.06
N SER A 281 19.24 10.96 35.82
CA SER A 281 20.56 11.41 35.34
C SER A 281 20.77 12.92 35.43
N THR A 282 19.75 13.65 35.88
CA THR A 282 19.77 15.12 36.08
C THR A 282 19.77 15.51 37.56
N THR A 283 19.92 14.54 38.47
CA THR A 283 20.19 14.70 39.91
C THR A 283 21.57 14.16 40.23
#